data_AF-A0A398BH24-F1
#
_entry.id   AF-A0A398BH24-F1
#
_cell.length_a   1.000
_cell.length_b   1.000
_cell.length_c   1.000
_cell.angle_alpha   90.00
_cell.angle_beta   90.00
_cell.angle_gamma   90.00
#
_symmetry.space_group_name_H-M   'P 1'
#
loop_
_entity.id
_entity.type
_entity.pdbx_description
1 polymer ?
#
loop_
_entity_poly.entity_id
_entity_poly.type
_entity_poly.pdbx_seq_one_letter_code
_entity_poly.pdbx_strand_id
1 'polypeptide(L)'
;MENTTFALPSTPKQIAYARALALRNQTLLPWEVQKDRRTLSAWIEAQANLKPVSELDRLPSSKQVAFAERLARIKRRAVPDECFRDKCLMSKWIDGNR
;
A
#
# COMPACT_ATOMS: atom_id res chain seq x y z
N MET A 1 -35.07 -22.37 -3.26
CA MET A 1 -34.00 -23.38 -3.10
C MET A 1 -32.86 -22.68 -2.39
N GLU A 2 -32.76 -22.88 -1.08
CA GLU A 2 -31.69 -22.30 -0.27
C GLU A 2 -30.41 -23.10 -0.58
N ASN A 3 -29.45 -22.48 -1.27
CA ASN A 3 -28.14 -23.08 -1.50
C ASN A 3 -27.39 -23.10 -0.17
N THR A 4 -27.72 -24.06 0.69
CA THR A 4 -26.96 -24.38 1.90
C THR A 4 -25.64 -24.99 1.48
N THR A 5 -24.77 -24.13 0.96
CA THR A 5 -23.37 -24.43 0.75
C THR A 5 -22.83 -24.69 2.15
N PHE A 6 -22.49 -25.94 2.45
CA PHE A 6 -21.83 -26.32 3.70
C PHE A 6 -20.44 -25.67 3.74
N ALA A 7 -20.41 -24.36 3.96
CA ALA A 7 -19.22 -23.54 4.06
C ALA A 7 -18.51 -23.96 5.34
N LEU A 8 -17.31 -24.51 5.18
CA LEU A 8 -16.50 -24.88 6.33
C LEU A 8 -16.09 -23.62 7.08
N PRO A 9 -16.22 -23.58 8.42
CA PRO A 9 -15.82 -22.41 9.18
C PRO A 9 -14.32 -22.17 9.04
N SER A 10 -13.93 -20.90 9.01
CA SER A 10 -12.54 -20.49 9.02
C SER A 10 -11.81 -21.00 10.25
N THR A 11 -10.60 -21.54 10.07
CA THR A 11 -9.81 -22.03 11.20
C THR A 11 -9.23 -20.87 12.01
N PRO A 12 -9.06 -21.00 13.34
CA PRO A 12 -8.45 -19.96 14.17
C PRO A 12 -7.06 -19.53 13.66
N LYS A 13 -6.27 -20.48 13.14
CA LYS A 13 -4.95 -20.21 12.56
C LYS A 13 -5.04 -19.32 11.32
N GLN A 14 -6.00 -19.56 10.43
CA GLN A 14 -6.21 -18.71 9.26
C GLN A 14 -6.67 -17.31 9.66
N ILE A 15 -7.57 -17.19 10.64
CA ILE A 15 -8.04 -15.89 11.14
C ILE A 15 -6.88 -15.08 11.75
N ALA A 16 -6.05 -15.71 12.59
CA ALA A 16 -4.88 -15.07 13.18
C ALA A 16 -3.90 -14.57 12.10
N TYR A 17 -3.61 -15.41 11.10
CA TYR A 17 -2.74 -15.04 10.00
C TYR A 17 -3.32 -13.90 9.14
N ALA A 18 -4.61 -13.98 8.79
CA ALA A 18 -5.30 -12.94 8.04
C ALA A 18 -5.30 -11.59 8.77
N ARG A 19 -5.46 -11.59 10.10
CA ARG A 19 -5.35 -10.38 10.94
C ARG A 19 -3.96 -9.78 10.92
N ALA A 20 -2.91 -10.59 11.04
CA ALA A 20 -1.54 -10.11 10.94
C ALA A 20 -1.25 -9.49 9.55
N LEU A 21 -1.79 -10.12 8.50
CA LEU A 21 -1.65 -9.65 7.12
C LEU A 21 -2.42 -8.34 6.87
N ALA A 22 -3.64 -8.22 7.41
CA ALA A 22 -4.43 -6.98 7.40
C ALA A 22 -3.66 -5.82 8.04
N LEU A 23 -3.08 -6.04 9.23
CA LEU A 23 -2.26 -5.03 9.91
C LEU A 23 -1.03 -4.64 9.09
N ARG A 24 -0.30 -5.63 8.56
CA ARG A 24 0.90 -5.39 7.72
C ARG A 24 0.58 -4.56 6.48
N ASN A 25 -0.53 -4.86 5.82
CA ASN A 25 -0.92 -4.21 4.58
C ASN A 25 -1.80 -2.95 4.81
N GLN A 26 -2.08 -2.61 6.07
CA GLN A 26 -3.00 -1.52 6.45
C GLN A 26 -4.39 -1.65 5.81
N THR A 27 -4.89 -2.89 5.69
CA THR A 27 -6.22 -3.19 5.13
C THR A 27 -7.15 -3.72 6.22
N LEU A 28 -8.46 -3.52 6.05
CA LEU A 28 -9.46 -4.10 6.93
C LEU A 28 -9.73 -5.54 6.52
N LEU A 29 -9.78 -6.46 7.49
CA LEU A 29 -10.24 -7.82 7.28
C LEU A 29 -11.78 -7.85 7.31
N PRO A 30 -12.47 -8.04 6.17
CA PRO A 30 -13.92 -7.97 6.14
C PRO A 30 -14.56 -9.08 6.97
N TRP A 31 -15.68 -8.78 7.64
CA TRP A 31 -16.40 -9.77 8.47
C TRP A 31 -16.89 -10.97 7.66
N GLU A 32 -17.45 -10.73 6.47
CA GLU A 32 -17.97 -11.80 5.61
C GLU A 32 -16.90 -12.80 5.18
N VAL A 33 -15.68 -12.32 4.94
CA VAL A 33 -14.53 -13.15 4.58
C VAL A 33 -14.10 -14.07 5.73
N GLN A 34 -14.37 -13.69 6.99
CA GLN A 34 -14.01 -14.51 8.15
C GLN A 34 -14.93 -15.72 8.35
N LYS A 35 -16.14 -15.74 7.75
CA LYS A 35 -17.13 -16.81 7.99
C LYS A 35 -16.83 -18.10 7.23
N ASP A 36 -16.25 -18.00 6.04
CA ASP A 36 -16.00 -19.14 5.15
C ASP A 36 -14.50 -19.34 4.91
N ARG A 37 -14.05 -20.59 5.11
CA ARG A 37 -12.65 -20.97 4.96
C ARG A 37 -12.10 -20.70 3.57
N ARG A 38 -12.88 -20.96 2.51
CA ARG A 38 -12.42 -20.80 1.13
C ARG A 38 -12.25 -19.33 0.78
N THR A 39 -13.22 -18.51 1.19
CA THR A 39 -13.22 -17.06 1.01
C THR A 39 -12.06 -16.42 1.78
N LEU A 40 -11.80 -16.87 3.01
CA LEU A 40 -10.66 -16.40 3.81
C LEU A 40 -9.32 -16.75 3.15
N SER A 41 -9.16 -17.97 2.65
CA SER A 41 -7.94 -18.37 1.92
C SER A 41 -7.71 -17.53 0.67
N ALA A 42 -8.74 -17.29 -0.15
CA ALA A 42 -8.63 -16.47 -1.35
C ALA A 42 -8.23 -15.02 -1.01
N TRP A 43 -8.80 -14.46 0.07
CA TRP A 43 -8.40 -13.14 0.55
C TRP A 43 -6.95 -13.12 1.05
N ILE A 44 -6.52 -14.14 1.79
CA ILE A 44 -5.13 -14.27 2.25
C ILE A 44 -4.17 -14.29 1.06
N GLU A 45 -4.44 -15.09 0.02
CA GLU A 45 -3.59 -15.16 -1.18
C GLU A 45 -3.50 -13.81 -1.88
N ALA A 46 -4.63 -13.13 -2.09
CA ALA A 46 -4.67 -11.80 -2.70
C ALA A 46 -3.82 -10.80 -1.90
N GLN A 47 -3.97 -10.78 -0.57
CA GLN A 47 -3.25 -9.87 0.32
C GLN A 47 -1.77 -10.23 0.47
N ALA A 48 -1.40 -11.51 0.42
CA ALA A 48 -0.02 -11.96 0.50
C ALA A 48 0.77 -11.54 -0.75
N ASN A 49 0.09 -11.47 -1.91
CA ASN A 49 0.65 -11.03 -3.18
C ASN A 49 0.74 -9.50 -3.31
N LEU A 50 0.08 -8.73 -2.45
CA LEU A 50 0.29 -7.29 -2.41
C LEU A 50 1.72 -7.02 -1.94
N LYS A 51 2.48 -6.28 -2.76
CA LYS A 51 3.76 -5.75 -2.30
C LYS A 51 3.49 -4.90 -1.06
N PRO A 52 4.16 -5.16 0.07
CA PRO A 52 4.05 -4.27 1.21
C PRO A 52 4.44 -2.88 0.71
N VAL A 53 3.61 -1.88 0.99
CA VAL A 53 3.97 -0.48 0.73
C VAL A 53 5.17 -0.21 1.60
N SER A 54 6.36 -0.30 1.02
CA SER A 54 7.58 -0.03 1.76
C SER A 54 7.60 1.45 2.05
N GLU A 55 8.17 1.84 3.19
CA GLU A 55 8.43 3.26 3.46
C GLU A 55 9.28 3.89 2.33
N LEU A 56 10.12 3.09 1.67
CA LEU A 56 10.85 3.49 0.45
C LEU A 56 9.93 3.83 -0.73
N ASP A 57 8.74 3.25 -0.84
CA ASP A 57 7.78 3.59 -1.91
C ASP A 57 7.09 4.93 -1.67
N ARG A 58 7.20 5.49 -0.46
CA ARG A 58 6.74 6.84 -0.13
C ARG A 58 7.79 7.89 -0.48
N LEU A 59 9.07 7.54 -0.44
CA LEU A 59 10.16 8.45 -0.79
C LEU A 59 10.15 8.76 -2.30
N PRO A 60 10.58 9.96 -2.71
CA PRO A 60 10.77 10.27 -4.12
C PRO A 60 11.83 9.36 -4.74
N SER A 61 11.60 8.96 -5.99
CA SER A 61 12.60 8.23 -6.75
C SER A 61 13.84 9.09 -7.02
N SER A 62 15.01 8.45 -7.15
CA SER A 62 16.27 9.16 -7.51
C SER A 62 16.13 9.99 -8.79
N LYS A 63 15.30 9.53 -9.74
CA LYS A 63 14.97 10.27 -10.97
C LYS A 63 14.19 11.57 -10.69
N GLN A 64 13.21 11.53 -9.79
CA GLN A 64 12.47 12.72 -9.38
C GLN A 64 13.40 13.70 -8.65
N VAL A 65 14.25 13.21 -7.74
CA VAL A 65 15.22 14.04 -7.01
C VAL A 65 16.16 14.76 -7.99
N ALA A 66 16.80 14.02 -8.90
CA ALA A 66 17.70 14.62 -9.88
C ALA A 66 17.00 15.63 -10.81
N PHE A 67 15.74 15.37 -11.18
CA PHE A 67 14.95 16.32 -11.97
C PHE A 67 14.62 17.59 -11.18
N ALA A 68 14.19 17.44 -9.93
CA ALA A 68 13.88 18.56 -9.05
C ALA A 68 15.12 19.42 -8.77
N GLU A 69 16.27 18.80 -8.48
CA GLU A 69 17.55 19.49 -8.28
C GLU A 69 17.98 20.28 -9.51
N ARG A 70 17.85 19.69 -10.72
CA ARG A 70 18.13 20.40 -11.98
C ARG A 70 17.22 21.62 -12.13
N LEU A 71 15.93 21.47 -11.85
CA LEU A 71 14.94 22.54 -11.96
C LEU A 71 15.22 23.67 -10.95
N ALA A 72 15.50 23.30 -9.71
CA ALA A 72 15.93 24.20 -8.63
C ALA A 72 17.15 25.03 -9.04
N ARG A 73 18.17 24.40 -9.62
CA ARG A 73 19.37 25.09 -10.10
C ARG A 73 19.07 26.10 -11.20
N ILE A 74 18.25 25.74 -12.19
CA ILE A 74 17.86 26.64 -13.29
C ILE A 74 17.06 27.83 -12.75
N LYS A 75 16.13 27.58 -11.82
CA LYS A 75 15.25 28.60 -11.22
C LYS A 75 15.88 29.33 -10.02
N ARG A 76 17.14 29.04 -9.69
CA ARG A 76 17.91 29.59 -8.56
C ARG A 76 17.15 29.53 -7.22
N ARG A 77 16.55 28.38 -6.93
CA ARG A 77 15.83 28.10 -5.68
C ARG A 77 16.24 26.73 -5.12
N ALA A 78 16.01 26.50 -3.84
CA ALA A 78 16.17 25.18 -3.24
C ALA A 78 14.90 24.34 -3.40
N VAL A 79 15.06 23.02 -3.42
CA VAL A 79 13.95 22.09 -3.22
C VAL A 79 13.68 22.02 -1.71
N PRO A 80 12.45 22.22 -1.24
CA PRO A 80 12.12 22.11 0.18
C PRO A 80 12.37 20.70 0.74
N ASP A 81 12.82 20.59 2.00
CA ASP A 81 13.20 19.33 2.63
C ASP A 81 12.04 18.33 2.71
N GLU A 82 10.81 18.81 2.88
CA GLU A 82 9.61 17.97 2.89
C GLU A 82 9.38 17.23 1.57
N CYS A 83 9.86 17.78 0.45
CA CYS A 83 9.76 17.09 -0.84
C CYS A 83 10.58 15.81 -0.85
N PHE A 84 11.69 15.73 -0.11
CA PHE A 84 12.51 14.51 -0.05
C PHE A 84 11.91 13.39 0.79
N ARG A 85 10.86 13.69 1.58
CA ARG A 85 10.19 12.72 2.45
C ARG A 85 8.94 12.10 1.82
N ASP A 86 8.41 12.71 0.77
CA ASP A 86 7.18 12.27 0.11
C ASP A 86 7.25 12.51 -1.41
N LYS A 87 7.14 11.44 -2.20
CA LYS A 87 7.14 11.48 -3.67
C LYS A 87 6.01 12.33 -4.25
N CYS A 88 4.87 12.42 -3.57
CA CYS A 88 3.73 13.24 -3.98
C CYS A 88 4.03 14.72 -3.78
N LEU A 89 4.69 15.10 -2.68
CA LEU A 89 5.17 16.47 -2.46
C LEU A 89 6.23 16.83 -3.50
N MET A 90 7.19 15.93 -3.75
CA MET A 90 8.19 16.12 -4.80
C MET A 90 7.54 16.32 -6.18
N SER A 91 6.55 15.49 -6.56
CA SER A 91 5.86 15.63 -7.84
C SER A 91 5.13 16.97 -7.94
N LYS A 92 4.36 17.35 -6.90
CA LYS A 92 3.65 18.64 -6.87
C LYS A 92 4.60 19.82 -6.99
N TRP A 93 5.75 19.76 -6.30
CA TRP A 93 6.77 20.80 -6.41
C TRP A 93 7.36 20.86 -7.82
N ILE A 94 7.71 19.71 -8.41
CA ILE A 94 8.20 19.63 -9.79
C ILE A 94 7.19 20.26 -10.76
N ASP A 95 5.92 19.86 -10.66
CA ASP A 95 4.85 20.32 -11.56
C ASP A 95 4.62 21.82 -11.44
N GLY A 96 4.64 22.37 -10.21
CA GLY A 96 4.53 23.80 -9.96
C GLY A 96 5.76 24.62 -10.38
N ASN A 97 6.92 23.99 -10.59
CA ASN A 97 8.18 24.67 -10.92
C ASN A 97 8.66 24.41 -12.36
N ARG A 98 7.90 23.66 -13.17
CA ARG A 98 8.31 23.20 -14.50
C ARG A 98 8.70 24.33 -15.46
#